data_AF-A0A9D1SG11-F1
#
_entry.id   AF-A0A9D1SG11-F1
#
_cell.length_a   1.000
_cell.length_b   1.000
_cell.length_c   1.000
_cell.angle_alpha   90.00
_cell.angle_beta   90.00
_cell.angle_gamma   90.00
#
_symmetry.space_group_name_H-M   'P 1'
#
loop_
_entity.id
_entity.type
_entity.pdbx_description
1 polymer ?
#
loop_
_entity_poly.entity_id
_entity_poly.type
_entity_poly.pdbx_seq_one_letter_code
_entity_poly.pdbx_strand_id
1 'polypeptide(L)'
;MSGARRFFVERAEEETLLEGEEFEHAKNVLRLGVGEEVILLDNSGKEYSAVIAEVGKRAMKLHILRVNEGDREAATEVALLFGYLKNADKNEFIVQKAVELGVRKLVAFSSEYSSSYMNANKLERLNKVSREAAKQCLRSVAPAVEYCASLEEALRTVSGYKNKLFACEFAERSETDLARLSGSTALVVGSEGGFSREEAALASASGFASVTLGRRILRAETAAVALTSVAMFSLGELGRETSGQGSDDGADKADKAGASAQTASAQTVSAPTAKAEKAERGGRENGAEAEQ
;
A
#
# COMPACT_ATOMS: atom_id res chain seq x y z
N MET A 1 1.02 8.06 -21.32
CA MET A 1 0.30 9.25 -20.83
C MET A 1 1.33 10.34 -20.58
N SER A 2 1.22 11.50 -21.22
CA SER A 2 2.18 12.60 -21.00
C SER A 2 1.63 13.57 -19.96
N GLY A 3 1.77 13.23 -18.68
CA GLY A 3 1.55 14.18 -17.60
C GLY A 3 2.65 15.26 -17.59
N ALA A 4 2.42 16.33 -16.83
CA ALA A 4 3.44 17.35 -16.59
C ALA A 4 4.72 16.72 -16.00
N ARG A 5 5.89 17.22 -16.40
CA ARG A 5 7.17 16.70 -15.92
C ARG A 5 7.37 17.11 -14.46
N ARG A 6 7.71 16.17 -13.59
CA ARG A 6 7.85 16.36 -12.14
C ARG A 6 9.33 16.23 -11.76
N PHE A 7 9.84 17.09 -10.90
CA PHE A 7 11.23 17.08 -10.43
C PHE A 7 11.28 17.37 -8.93
N PHE A 8 12.15 16.67 -8.20
CA PHE A 8 12.39 16.97 -6.79
C PHE A 8 13.45 18.08 -6.63
N VAL A 9 13.23 18.96 -5.66
CA VAL A 9 14.16 20.03 -5.22
C VAL A 9 14.27 19.99 -3.69
N GLU A 10 15.32 20.57 -3.13
CA GLU A 10 15.47 20.64 -1.65
C GLU A 10 14.42 21.56 -1.02
N ARG A 11 14.08 22.64 -1.71
CA ARG A 11 13.05 23.61 -1.33
C ARG A 11 12.51 24.30 -2.58
N ALA A 12 11.20 24.54 -2.63
CA ALA A 12 10.57 25.35 -3.67
C ALA A 12 10.35 26.78 -3.17
N GLU A 13 10.91 27.76 -3.88
CA GLU A 13 10.79 29.20 -3.63
C GLU A 13 10.45 29.94 -4.93
N GLU A 14 9.98 31.19 -4.85
CA GLU A 14 9.49 31.99 -6.01
C GLU A 14 10.42 31.92 -7.22
N GLU A 15 11.73 32.01 -6.97
CA GLU A 15 12.78 31.57 -7.90
C GLU A 15 13.43 30.29 -7.34
N THR A 16 13.38 29.18 -8.10
CA THR A 16 14.02 27.91 -7.71
C THR A 16 15.09 27.52 -8.73
N LEU A 17 16.21 26.97 -8.27
CA LEU A 17 17.21 26.35 -9.13
C LEU A 17 16.99 24.84 -9.19
N LEU A 18 16.93 24.30 -10.41
CA LEU A 18 17.00 22.86 -10.66
C LEU A 18 18.44 22.51 -11.02
N GLU A 19 19.07 21.65 -10.23
CA GLU A 19 20.48 21.27 -10.34
C GLU A 19 20.66 19.74 -10.31
N GLY A 20 21.91 19.28 -10.42
CA GLY A 20 22.29 17.88 -10.22
C GLY A 20 21.58 16.90 -11.16
N GLU A 21 21.16 15.74 -10.64
CA GLU A 21 20.53 14.69 -11.45
C GLU A 21 19.22 15.11 -12.11
N GLU A 22 18.43 15.95 -11.45
CA GLU A 22 17.12 16.39 -11.96
C GLU A 22 17.29 17.42 -13.09
N PHE A 23 18.33 18.28 -13.03
CA PHE A 23 18.75 19.13 -14.15
C PHE A 23 19.21 18.31 -15.35
N GLU A 24 20.08 17.31 -15.14
CA GLU A 24 20.58 16.45 -16.21
C GLU A 24 19.43 15.67 -16.88
N HIS A 25 18.46 15.19 -16.08
CA HIS A 25 17.24 14.56 -16.58
C HIS A 25 16.35 15.53 -17.38
N ALA A 26 16.10 16.74 -16.87
CA ALA A 26 15.34 17.77 -17.56
C ALA A 26 15.97 18.16 -18.90
N LYS A 27 17.28 18.41 -18.90
CA LYS A 27 18.02 18.98 -20.04
C LYS A 27 18.42 17.97 -21.11
N ASN A 28 18.95 16.81 -20.72
CA ASN A 28 19.59 15.89 -21.67
C ASN A 28 18.66 14.75 -22.09
N VAL A 29 17.80 14.28 -21.18
CA VAL A 29 16.84 13.20 -21.45
C VAL A 29 15.52 13.76 -21.95
N LEU A 30 14.91 14.70 -21.21
CA LEU A 30 13.61 15.29 -21.54
C LEU A 30 13.72 16.48 -22.51
N ARG A 31 14.91 17.10 -22.61
CA ARG A 31 15.24 18.21 -23.53
C ARG A 31 14.40 19.46 -23.33
N LEU A 32 14.05 19.74 -22.08
CA LEU A 32 13.23 20.89 -21.71
C LEU A 32 13.98 22.21 -21.92
N GLY A 33 13.28 23.21 -22.43
CA GLY A 33 13.77 24.55 -22.74
C GLY A 33 13.05 25.68 -21.98
N VAL A 34 13.49 26.91 -22.22
CA VAL A 34 12.86 28.13 -21.67
C VAL A 34 11.40 28.23 -22.14
N GLY A 35 10.50 28.54 -21.22
CA GLY A 35 9.06 28.67 -21.46
C GLY A 35 8.26 27.38 -21.25
N GLU A 36 8.91 26.22 -21.02
CA GLU A 36 8.19 24.99 -20.69
C GLU A 36 7.79 24.93 -19.21
N GLU A 37 6.59 24.40 -18.93
CA GLU A 37 6.05 24.20 -17.59
C GLU A 37 6.42 22.82 -17.01
N VAL A 38 6.77 22.81 -15.73
CA VAL A 38 7.07 21.63 -14.92
C VAL A 38 6.39 21.72 -13.55
N ILE A 39 6.36 20.61 -12.82
CA ILE A 39 6.01 20.57 -11.40
C ILE A 39 7.29 20.35 -10.58
N LEU A 40 7.55 21.23 -9.63
CA LEU A 40 8.57 21.04 -8.61
C LEU A 40 7.93 20.44 -7.35
N LEU A 41 8.68 19.57 -6.68
CA LEU A 41 8.29 18.85 -5.47
C LEU A 41 9.39 19.00 -4.41
N ASP A 42 9.03 19.42 -3.20
CA ASP A 42 9.97 19.64 -2.07
C ASP A 42 9.70 18.69 -0.88
N ASN A 43 8.86 17.67 -1.09
CA ASN A 43 8.34 16.76 -0.06
C ASN A 43 7.47 17.40 1.04
N SER A 44 7.05 18.67 0.91
CA SER A 44 6.11 19.30 1.84
C SER A 44 4.66 18.80 1.74
N GLY A 45 4.35 17.99 0.71
CA GLY A 45 2.99 17.62 0.31
C GLY A 45 2.40 18.50 -0.80
N LYS A 46 3.10 19.56 -1.20
CA LYS A 46 2.66 20.52 -2.22
C LYS A 46 3.22 20.21 -3.60
N GLU A 47 2.53 20.74 -4.60
CA GLU A 47 2.93 20.75 -6.01
C GLU A 47 3.08 22.19 -6.49
N TYR A 48 4.29 22.55 -6.92
CA TYR A 48 4.61 23.89 -7.39
C TYR A 48 4.71 23.86 -8.91
N SER A 49 3.71 24.38 -9.62
CA SER A 49 3.85 24.52 -11.08
C SER A 49 4.76 25.70 -11.37
N ALA A 50 5.81 25.47 -12.15
CA ALA A 50 6.84 26.44 -12.45
C ALA A 50 7.19 26.46 -13.94
N VAL A 51 7.60 27.60 -14.45
CA VAL A 51 8.12 27.76 -15.83
C VAL A 51 9.63 27.83 -15.81
N ILE A 52 10.29 27.17 -16.77
CA ILE A 52 11.73 27.29 -16.97
C ILE A 52 12.03 28.70 -17.53
N ALA A 53 12.73 29.51 -16.75
CA ALA A 53 13.08 30.89 -17.07
C ALA A 53 14.42 31.01 -17.80
N GLU A 54 15.40 30.19 -17.40
CA GLU A 54 16.75 30.17 -17.98
C GLU A 54 17.29 28.74 -17.98
N VAL A 55 17.98 28.35 -19.06
CA VAL A 55 18.70 27.07 -19.16
C VAL A 55 20.20 27.33 -19.18
N GLY A 56 20.84 27.18 -18.02
CA GLY A 56 22.27 27.37 -17.85
C GLY A 56 23.11 26.14 -18.25
N LYS A 57 24.41 26.20 -17.92
CA LYS A 57 25.34 25.08 -18.14
C LYS A 57 25.15 23.93 -17.16
N ARG A 58 24.84 24.23 -15.89
CA ARG A 58 24.77 23.28 -14.74
C ARG A 58 23.45 23.31 -13.95
N ALA A 59 22.59 24.28 -14.27
CA ALA A 59 21.33 24.53 -13.58
C ALA A 59 20.28 25.08 -14.56
N MET A 60 19.01 24.88 -14.25
CA MET A 60 17.90 25.66 -14.81
C MET A 60 17.35 26.58 -13.73
N LYS A 61 17.02 27.82 -14.09
CA LYS A 61 16.26 28.73 -13.21
C LYS A 61 14.79 28.60 -13.54
N LEU A 62 13.94 28.47 -12.52
CA LEU A 62 12.50 28.35 -12.67
C LEU A 62 11.78 29.40 -11.82
N HIS A 63 10.65 29.89 -12.33
CA HIS A 63 9.73 30.76 -11.59
C HIS A 63 8.45 29.99 -11.24
N ILE A 64 8.05 30.02 -9.97
CA ILE A 64 6.80 29.40 -9.53
C ILE A 64 5.60 30.24 -10.01
N LEU A 65 4.66 29.59 -10.69
CA LEU A 65 3.43 30.18 -11.22
C LEU A 65 2.24 29.98 -10.29
N ARG A 66 2.14 28.79 -9.65
CA ARG A 66 1.07 28.43 -8.71
C ARG A 66 1.53 27.33 -7.76
N VAL A 67 0.89 27.27 -6.60
CA VAL A 67 1.11 26.25 -5.57
C VAL A 67 -0.23 25.56 -5.29
N ASN A 68 -0.24 24.23 -5.39
CA ASN A 68 -1.38 23.38 -5.08
C ASN A 68 -1.01 22.44 -3.92
N GLU A 69 -1.98 22.02 -3.12
CA GLU A 69 -1.82 20.84 -2.27
C GLU A 69 -1.88 19.58 -3.15
N GLY A 70 -1.06 18.56 -2.84
CA GLY A 70 -1.06 17.28 -3.56
C GLY A 70 -2.26 16.41 -3.22
N ASP A 71 -2.94 15.85 -4.24
CA ASP A 71 -4.18 15.08 -4.09
C ASP A 71 -3.99 13.54 -4.06
N ARG A 72 -2.73 13.06 -3.99
CA ARG A 72 -2.36 11.64 -4.15
C ARG A 72 -1.75 10.95 -2.94
N GLU A 73 -1.59 11.64 -1.82
CA GLU A 73 -1.10 11.00 -0.61
C GLU A 73 -2.23 10.27 0.11
N ALA A 74 -2.00 9.02 0.51
CA ALA A 74 -2.96 8.25 1.31
C ALA A 74 -3.34 9.02 2.59
N ALA A 75 -4.63 9.06 2.95
CA ALA A 75 -5.10 9.78 4.12
C ALA A 75 -4.60 9.14 5.43
N THR A 76 -4.47 7.81 5.43
CA THR A 76 -3.98 7.01 6.55
C THR A 76 -2.46 6.84 6.49
N GLU A 77 -1.80 6.95 7.64
CA GLU A 77 -0.38 6.62 7.76
C GLU A 77 -0.14 5.12 7.72
N VAL A 78 0.41 4.64 6.61
CA VAL A 78 0.90 3.26 6.47
C VAL A 78 2.43 3.25 6.42
N ALA A 79 3.02 2.37 7.23
CA ALA A 79 4.46 2.10 7.26
C ALA A 79 4.74 0.66 6.81
N LEU A 80 5.74 0.47 5.97
CA LEU A 80 6.25 -0.85 5.58
C LEU A 80 7.68 -1.04 6.08
N LEU A 81 7.84 -2.00 6.99
CA LEU A 81 9.10 -2.53 7.47
C LEU A 81 9.41 -3.80 6.67
N PHE A 82 10.57 -3.88 6.04
CA PHE A 82 10.93 -5.05 5.22
C PHE A 82 12.36 -5.54 5.52
N GLY A 83 12.49 -6.86 5.67
CA GLY A 83 13.79 -7.50 5.84
C GLY A 83 14.62 -7.27 4.58
N TYR A 84 15.80 -6.67 4.72
CA TYR A 84 16.62 -6.27 3.58
C TYR A 84 17.12 -7.50 2.82
N LEU A 85 16.76 -7.58 1.54
CA LEU A 85 16.96 -8.77 0.71
C LEU A 85 18.39 -8.84 0.16
N LYS A 86 18.87 -10.04 -0.15
CA LYS A 86 20.20 -10.25 -0.78
C LYS A 86 20.24 -9.72 -2.22
N ASN A 87 19.13 -9.85 -2.94
CA ASN A 87 18.99 -9.30 -4.29
C ASN A 87 18.58 -7.81 -4.24
N ALA A 88 19.39 -6.93 -4.83
CA ALA A 88 19.14 -5.48 -4.85
C ALA A 88 17.85 -5.10 -5.58
N ASP A 89 17.64 -5.63 -6.80
CA ASP A 89 16.47 -5.36 -7.65
C ASP A 89 15.14 -5.67 -6.94
N LYS A 90 15.12 -6.70 -6.06
CA LYS A 90 13.95 -7.01 -5.23
C LYS A 90 13.66 -5.95 -4.17
N ASN A 91 14.70 -5.38 -3.55
CA ASN A 91 14.52 -4.27 -2.60
C ASN A 91 14.04 -3.01 -3.33
N GLU A 92 14.59 -2.74 -4.52
CA GLU A 92 14.11 -1.66 -5.39
C GLU A 92 12.64 -1.86 -5.77
N PHE A 93 12.25 -3.09 -6.12
CA PHE A 93 10.86 -3.44 -6.42
C PHE A 93 9.92 -3.23 -5.21
N ILE A 94 10.33 -3.65 -4.00
CA ILE A 94 9.55 -3.40 -2.77
C ILE A 94 9.34 -1.90 -2.57
N VAL A 95 10.41 -1.10 -2.62
CA VAL A 95 10.34 0.36 -2.46
C VAL A 95 9.45 0.98 -3.53
N GLN A 96 9.67 0.65 -4.81
CA GLN A 96 8.86 1.16 -5.91
C GLN A 96 7.37 0.89 -5.70
N LYS A 97 7.00 -0.37 -5.40
CA LYS A 97 5.59 -0.75 -5.27
C LYS A 97 4.93 -0.27 -3.98
N ALA A 98 5.68 -0.14 -2.89
CA ALA A 98 5.18 0.49 -1.69
C ALA A 98 4.89 2.00 -1.91
N VAL A 99 5.76 2.72 -2.65
CA VAL A 99 5.51 4.12 -3.01
C VAL A 99 4.32 4.27 -3.95
N GLU A 100 4.20 3.42 -4.98
CA GLU A 100 3.04 3.38 -5.88
C GLU A 100 1.72 3.10 -5.13
N LEU A 101 1.76 2.28 -4.07
CA LEU A 101 0.59 1.95 -3.24
C LEU A 101 0.27 3.01 -2.17
N GLY A 102 1.04 4.10 -2.05
CA GLY A 102 0.77 5.19 -1.11
C GLY A 102 1.41 5.07 0.28
N VAL A 103 2.35 4.14 0.49
CA VAL A 103 3.06 4.01 1.78
C VAL A 103 3.78 5.32 2.14
N ARG A 104 3.66 5.77 3.40
CA ARG A 104 4.25 7.02 3.90
C ARG A 104 5.58 6.84 4.62
N LYS A 105 5.88 5.65 5.15
CA LYS A 105 7.17 5.34 5.80
C LYS A 105 7.74 4.01 5.34
N LEU A 106 9.03 3.98 4.98
CA LEU A 106 9.76 2.80 4.51
C LEU A 106 10.98 2.55 5.40
N VAL A 107 11.06 1.35 5.97
CA VAL A 107 12.17 0.95 6.84
C VAL A 107 12.71 -0.40 6.39
N ALA A 108 13.90 -0.41 5.82
CA ALA A 108 14.65 -1.65 5.62
C ALA A 108 15.28 -2.09 6.95
N PHE A 109 15.33 -3.39 7.25
CA PHE A 109 16.01 -3.88 8.46
C PHE A 109 16.90 -5.09 8.20
N SER A 110 17.98 -5.24 8.97
CA SER A 110 18.74 -6.49 9.01
C SER A 110 17.91 -7.58 9.70
N SER A 111 17.63 -8.66 8.98
CA SER A 111 16.97 -9.86 9.50
C SER A 111 17.99 -10.97 9.73
N GLU A 112 17.74 -11.83 10.71
CA GLU A 112 18.64 -12.94 11.09
C GLU A 112 18.96 -13.87 9.92
N TYR A 113 17.98 -14.15 9.05
CA TYR A 113 18.18 -15.00 7.86
C TYR A 113 18.66 -14.24 6.61
N SER A 114 18.93 -12.93 6.74
CA SER A 114 19.57 -12.14 5.70
C SER A 114 21.08 -11.97 5.95
N SER A 115 21.89 -12.52 5.03
CA SER A 115 23.32 -12.23 4.95
C SER A 115 23.62 -10.97 4.11
N SER A 116 22.66 -10.04 3.99
CA SER A 116 22.76 -8.86 3.13
C SER A 116 23.14 -7.62 3.94
N TYR A 117 24.29 -7.02 3.61
CA TYR A 117 24.75 -5.77 4.25
C TYR A 117 24.24 -4.54 3.50
N MET A 118 23.62 -3.59 4.22
CA MET A 118 23.25 -2.26 3.73
C MET A 118 24.44 -1.29 3.86
N ASN A 119 24.60 -0.38 2.90
CA ASN A 119 25.54 0.74 2.99
C ASN A 119 24.92 2.03 2.44
N ALA A 120 25.60 3.17 2.60
CA ALA A 120 25.10 4.47 2.16
C ALA A 120 24.66 4.49 0.69
N ASN A 121 25.48 3.97 -0.23
CA ASN A 121 25.18 3.95 -1.67
C ASN A 121 23.94 3.09 -2.00
N LYS A 122 23.74 1.96 -1.31
CA LYS A 122 22.53 1.13 -1.44
C LYS A 122 21.29 1.86 -0.92
N LEU A 123 21.42 2.56 0.21
CA LEU A 123 20.32 3.34 0.80
C LEU A 123 19.95 4.54 -0.08
N GLU A 124 20.95 5.25 -0.62
CA GLU A 124 20.77 6.33 -1.60
C GLU A 124 20.08 5.81 -2.87
N ARG A 125 20.50 4.64 -3.36
CA ARG A 125 19.85 3.99 -4.51
C ARG A 125 18.37 3.70 -4.25
N LEU A 126 18.00 3.19 -3.08
CA LEU A 126 16.60 2.98 -2.70
C LEU A 126 15.83 4.32 -2.58
N ASN A 127 16.44 5.35 -2.00
CA ASN A 127 15.84 6.69 -1.93
C ASN A 127 15.65 7.32 -3.33
N LYS A 128 16.54 7.03 -4.29
CA LYS A 128 16.35 7.40 -5.70
C LYS A 128 15.18 6.64 -6.33
N VAL A 129 15.03 5.34 -6.06
CA VAL A 129 13.86 4.56 -6.52
C VAL A 129 12.56 5.11 -5.93
N SER A 130 12.55 5.54 -4.66
CA SER A 130 11.40 6.21 -4.03
C SER A 130 11.03 7.50 -4.78
N ARG A 131 12.01 8.37 -5.07
CA ARG A 131 11.79 9.61 -5.85
C ARG A 131 11.26 9.33 -7.27
N GLU A 132 11.82 8.37 -7.99
CA GLU A 132 11.32 8.02 -9.32
C GLU A 132 9.91 7.42 -9.28
N ALA A 133 9.62 6.54 -8.31
CA ALA A 133 8.28 5.99 -8.13
C ALA A 133 7.25 7.10 -7.82
N ALA A 134 7.56 8.02 -6.91
CA ALA A 134 6.69 9.14 -6.57
C ALA A 134 6.41 10.05 -7.79
N LYS A 135 7.43 10.37 -8.60
CA LYS A 135 7.26 11.10 -9.87
C LYS A 135 6.33 10.36 -10.85
N GLN A 136 6.42 9.03 -10.96
CA GLN A 136 5.61 8.22 -11.87
C GLN A 136 4.16 8.05 -11.39
N CYS A 137 3.92 7.83 -10.09
CA CYS A 137 2.57 7.70 -9.53
C CYS A 137 1.90 9.04 -9.18
N LEU A 138 2.54 10.17 -9.53
CA LEU A 138 2.07 11.54 -9.29
C LEU A 138 1.92 11.89 -7.81
N ARG A 139 2.69 11.26 -6.92
CA ARG A 139 2.79 11.66 -5.52
C ARG A 139 3.56 12.98 -5.37
N SER A 140 3.27 13.68 -4.30
CA SER A 140 3.90 14.95 -3.92
C SER A 140 5.07 14.74 -2.96
N VAL A 141 5.05 13.61 -2.24
CA VAL A 141 6.08 13.18 -1.30
C VAL A 141 6.74 11.88 -1.79
N ALA A 142 8.07 11.85 -1.82
CA ALA A 142 8.84 10.61 -1.90
C ALA A 142 9.23 10.20 -0.47
N PRO A 143 8.64 9.13 0.10
CA PRO A 143 8.98 8.71 1.45
C PRO A 143 10.45 8.27 1.50
N ALA A 144 11.19 8.79 2.47
CA ALA A 144 12.57 8.36 2.68
C ALA A 144 12.60 6.88 3.07
N VAL A 145 13.62 6.17 2.59
CA VAL A 145 13.93 4.80 3.00
C VAL A 145 14.95 4.90 4.14
N GLU A 146 14.50 4.52 5.34
CA GLU A 146 15.32 4.36 6.53
C GLU A 146 15.96 2.96 6.56
N TYR A 147 17.04 2.78 7.32
CA TYR A 147 17.63 1.45 7.59
C TYR A 147 17.90 1.26 9.09
N CYS A 148 17.48 0.10 9.61
CA CYS A 148 17.73 -0.34 10.98
C CYS A 148 18.68 -1.55 11.00
N ALA A 149 19.58 -1.60 11.98
CA ALA A 149 20.55 -2.68 12.14
C ALA A 149 19.93 -3.97 12.70
N SER A 150 18.66 -3.92 13.15
CA SER A 150 17.90 -5.07 13.63
C SER A 150 16.39 -4.89 13.39
N LEU A 151 15.65 -6.01 13.45
CA LEU A 151 14.19 -5.98 13.51
C LEU A 151 13.70 -5.15 14.72
N GLU A 152 14.31 -5.31 15.89
CA GLU A 152 13.91 -4.60 17.13
C GLU A 152 13.92 -3.08 16.95
N GLU A 153 14.99 -2.54 16.37
CA GLU A 153 15.08 -1.12 16.02
C GLU A 153 13.96 -0.68 15.08
N ALA A 154 13.67 -1.47 14.04
CA ALA A 154 12.61 -1.17 13.09
C ALA A 154 11.24 -1.14 13.77
N LEU A 155 10.91 -2.13 14.59
CA LEU A 155 9.63 -2.19 15.34
C LEU A 155 9.46 -0.98 16.27
N ARG A 156 10.55 -0.49 16.89
CA ARG A 156 10.51 0.73 17.73
C ARG A 156 10.09 1.98 16.94
N THR A 157 10.47 2.11 15.66
CA THR A 157 10.14 3.27 14.80
C THR A 157 8.64 3.47 14.53
N VAL A 158 7.82 2.46 14.81
CA VAL A 158 6.37 2.43 14.58
C VAL A 158 5.59 1.99 15.82
N SER A 159 6.21 2.08 17.00
CA SER A 159 5.64 1.62 18.27
C SER A 159 4.26 2.23 18.62
N GLY A 160 4.02 3.48 18.21
CA GLY A 160 2.75 4.20 18.38
C GLY A 160 1.70 3.99 17.29
N TYR A 161 1.93 3.11 16.30
CA TYR A 161 0.93 2.80 15.27
C TYR A 161 -0.21 1.98 15.86
N LYS A 162 -1.46 2.27 15.44
CA LYS A 162 -2.66 1.62 15.98
C LYS A 162 -2.72 0.14 15.59
N ASN A 163 -2.54 -0.16 14.31
CA ASN A 163 -2.48 -1.53 13.80
C ASN A 163 -1.01 -1.89 13.57
N LYS A 164 -0.56 -3.04 14.07
CA LYS A 164 0.81 -3.53 13.95
C LYS A 164 0.74 -4.98 13.49
N LEU A 165 1.15 -5.26 12.26
CA LEU A 165 0.90 -6.52 11.55
C LEU A 165 2.21 -7.10 11.00
N PHE A 166 2.43 -8.42 11.12
CA PHE A 166 3.56 -9.08 10.46
C PHE A 166 3.13 -10.32 9.67
N ALA A 167 3.61 -10.43 8.43
CA ALA A 167 3.33 -11.57 7.55
C ALA A 167 4.13 -12.78 8.01
N CYS A 168 3.50 -13.68 8.77
CA CYS A 168 4.16 -14.84 9.37
C CYS A 168 3.79 -16.11 8.60
N GLU A 169 4.79 -16.82 8.05
CA GLU A 169 4.55 -18.09 7.36
C GLU A 169 4.16 -19.24 8.31
N PHE A 170 4.48 -19.11 9.60
CA PHE A 170 4.09 -20.05 10.64
C PHE A 170 2.64 -19.87 11.12
N ALA A 171 1.95 -18.80 10.70
CA ALA A 171 0.59 -18.51 11.15
C ALA A 171 -0.47 -19.29 10.34
N GLU A 172 -1.10 -20.28 10.99
CA GLU A 172 -2.23 -21.03 10.40
C GLU A 172 -3.48 -20.15 10.16
N ARG A 173 -3.62 -19.09 10.95
CA ARG A 173 -4.72 -18.11 10.89
C ARG A 173 -4.20 -16.73 11.27
N SER A 174 -4.80 -15.67 10.73
CA SER A 174 -4.51 -14.31 11.16
C SER A 174 -5.07 -14.05 12.57
N GLU A 175 -4.31 -13.35 13.39
CA GLU A 175 -4.71 -12.90 14.73
C GLU A 175 -5.66 -11.68 14.69
N THR A 176 -5.78 -11.02 13.54
CA THR A 176 -6.69 -9.90 13.31
C THR A 176 -7.47 -10.02 12.00
N ASP A 177 -8.61 -9.35 11.93
CA ASP A 177 -9.41 -9.22 10.70
C ASP A 177 -8.83 -8.11 9.82
N LEU A 178 -8.05 -8.51 8.81
CA LEU A 178 -7.46 -7.59 7.83
C LEU A 178 -8.51 -6.73 7.11
N ALA A 179 -9.76 -7.18 6.98
CA ALA A 179 -10.82 -6.45 6.27
C ALA A 179 -11.44 -5.31 7.09
N ARG A 180 -11.02 -5.09 8.35
CA ARG A 180 -11.57 -4.07 9.27
C ARG A 180 -10.51 -3.11 9.83
N LEU A 181 -9.38 -2.99 9.16
CA LEU A 181 -8.32 -2.07 9.55
C LEU A 181 -8.82 -0.61 9.51
N SER A 182 -8.31 0.22 10.42
CA SER A 182 -8.63 1.65 10.48
C SER A 182 -7.55 2.40 11.25
N GLY A 183 -7.17 3.59 10.80
CA GLY A 183 -6.08 4.38 11.40
C GLY A 183 -4.69 3.81 11.10
N SER A 184 -3.66 4.42 11.69
CA SER A 184 -2.26 4.16 11.34
C SER A 184 -1.90 2.68 11.41
N THR A 185 -1.25 2.18 10.35
CA THR A 185 -0.99 0.75 10.16
C THR A 185 0.47 0.46 9.80
N ALA A 186 1.17 -0.28 10.66
CA ALA A 186 2.52 -0.75 10.44
C ALA A 186 2.51 -2.20 9.95
N LEU A 187 3.21 -2.46 8.85
CA LEU A 187 3.31 -3.75 8.17
C LEU A 187 4.75 -4.24 8.23
N VAL A 188 4.98 -5.50 8.60
CA VAL A 188 6.32 -6.11 8.63
C VAL A 188 6.35 -7.35 7.74
N VAL A 189 7.37 -7.44 6.90
CA VAL A 189 7.65 -8.61 6.06
C VAL A 189 9.12 -9.03 6.24
N GLY A 190 9.36 -10.33 6.39
CA GLY A 190 10.70 -10.90 6.60
C GLY A 190 11.60 -10.84 5.36
N SER A 191 12.80 -11.42 5.49
CA SER A 191 13.77 -11.51 4.40
C SER A 191 13.45 -12.68 3.44
N GLU A 192 14.34 -13.02 2.48
CA GLU A 192 14.11 -14.21 1.63
C GLU A 192 14.04 -15.53 2.43
N GLY A 193 14.59 -15.56 3.64
CA GLY A 193 14.51 -16.71 4.55
C GLY A 193 13.29 -16.71 5.47
N GLY A 194 12.39 -15.74 5.35
CA GLY A 194 11.26 -15.57 6.27
C GLY A 194 11.67 -14.82 7.54
N PHE A 195 11.14 -15.26 8.67
CA PHE A 195 11.49 -14.81 10.03
C PHE A 195 12.05 -15.98 10.84
N SER A 196 13.02 -15.72 11.73
CA SER A 196 13.35 -16.69 12.78
C SER A 196 12.23 -16.84 13.82
N ARG A 197 12.28 -17.88 14.67
CA ARG A 197 11.30 -18.05 15.74
C ARG A 197 11.43 -16.92 16.77
N GLU A 198 12.65 -16.47 16.95
CA GLU A 198 13.11 -15.39 17.82
C GLU A 198 12.60 -14.04 17.28
N GLU A 199 12.74 -13.77 15.97
CA GLU A 199 12.16 -12.59 15.30
C GLU A 199 10.63 -12.58 15.38
N ALA A 200 9.97 -13.72 15.16
CA ALA A 200 8.51 -13.83 15.26
C ALA A 200 8.02 -13.60 16.70
N ALA A 201 8.69 -14.19 17.69
CA ALA A 201 8.40 -13.97 19.11
C ALA A 201 8.63 -12.51 19.53
N LEU A 202 9.68 -11.86 19.02
CA LEU A 202 9.97 -10.45 19.24
C LEU A 202 8.88 -9.54 18.64
N ALA A 203 8.39 -9.85 17.45
CA ALA A 203 7.28 -9.13 16.82
C ALA A 203 6.00 -9.23 17.68
N SER A 204 5.60 -10.45 18.07
CA SER A 204 4.45 -10.65 18.97
C SER A 204 4.63 -9.95 20.32
N ALA A 205 5.82 -10.01 20.94
CA ALA A 205 6.13 -9.32 22.19
C ALA A 205 6.09 -7.78 22.06
N SER A 206 6.39 -7.25 20.87
CA SER A 206 6.23 -5.83 20.51
C SER A 206 4.78 -5.44 20.19
N GLY A 207 3.84 -6.37 20.34
CA GLY A 207 2.41 -6.19 20.06
C GLY A 207 2.07 -6.16 18.58
N PHE A 208 2.82 -6.85 17.73
CA PHE A 208 2.43 -7.10 16.33
C PHE A 208 1.58 -8.37 16.25
N ALA A 209 0.42 -8.27 15.60
CA ALA A 209 -0.44 -9.40 15.31
C ALA A 209 0.08 -10.17 14.09
N SER A 210 0.17 -11.49 14.19
CA SER A 210 0.56 -12.35 13.06
C SER A 210 -0.57 -12.44 12.04
N VAL A 211 -0.23 -12.36 10.75
CA VAL A 211 -1.20 -12.47 9.64
C VAL A 211 -0.71 -13.42 8.56
N THR A 212 -1.65 -14.18 7.99
CA THR A 212 -1.40 -15.07 6.85
C THR A 212 -1.86 -14.44 5.54
N LEU A 213 -1.11 -14.67 4.46
CA LEU A 213 -1.43 -14.22 3.09
C LEU A 213 -2.01 -15.38 2.23
N GLY A 214 -2.57 -16.39 2.90
CA GLY A 214 -3.21 -17.55 2.30
C GLY A 214 -2.28 -18.76 2.20
N ARG A 215 -2.78 -19.83 1.56
CA ARG A 215 -2.14 -21.18 1.56
C ARG A 215 -0.85 -21.32 0.75
N ARG A 216 -0.34 -20.25 0.14
CA ARG A 216 0.85 -20.28 -0.72
C ARG A 216 1.94 -19.46 -0.07
N ILE A 217 3.14 -20.02 0.04
CA ILE A 217 4.32 -19.26 0.43
C ILE A 217 4.61 -18.23 -0.68
N LEU A 218 4.45 -16.96 -0.34
CA LEU A 218 4.80 -15.84 -1.21
C LEU A 218 6.28 -15.51 -1.03
N ARG A 219 6.96 -15.10 -2.09
CA ARG A 219 8.32 -14.53 -1.96
C ARG A 219 8.24 -13.21 -1.20
N ALA A 220 9.29 -12.82 -0.47
CA ALA A 220 9.32 -11.60 0.34
C ALA A 220 8.85 -10.34 -0.43
N GLU A 221 9.32 -10.15 -1.67
CA GLU A 221 8.90 -9.05 -2.53
C GLU A 221 7.41 -9.08 -2.91
N THR A 222 6.83 -10.27 -3.03
CA THR A 222 5.40 -10.48 -3.31
C THR A 222 4.56 -10.31 -2.05
N ALA A 223 5.05 -10.77 -0.90
CA ALA A 223 4.39 -10.61 0.40
C ALA A 223 4.30 -9.14 0.81
N ALA A 224 5.37 -8.36 0.59
CA ALA A 224 5.38 -6.91 0.81
C ALA A 224 4.29 -6.19 0.01
N VAL A 225 4.20 -6.47 -1.30
CA VAL A 225 3.14 -5.89 -2.16
C VAL A 225 1.75 -6.38 -1.76
N ALA A 226 1.58 -7.68 -1.52
CA ALA A 226 0.27 -8.26 -1.19
C ALA A 226 -0.28 -7.74 0.15
N LEU A 227 0.53 -7.73 1.22
CA LEU A 227 0.11 -7.21 2.52
C LEU A 227 -0.20 -5.71 2.44
N THR A 228 0.63 -4.93 1.74
CA THR A 228 0.40 -3.49 1.53
C THR A 228 -0.91 -3.24 0.79
N SER A 229 -1.16 -3.94 -0.32
CA SER A 229 -2.41 -3.80 -1.09
C SER A 229 -3.65 -4.18 -0.28
N VAL A 230 -3.60 -5.25 0.52
CA VAL A 230 -4.72 -5.65 1.39
C VAL A 230 -4.98 -4.63 2.49
N ALA A 231 -3.92 -4.09 3.11
CA ALA A 231 -4.04 -3.04 4.11
C ALA A 231 -4.62 -1.75 3.51
N MET A 232 -4.06 -1.26 2.40
CA MET A 232 -4.51 -0.05 1.71
C MET A 232 -5.96 -0.18 1.22
N PHE A 233 -6.37 -1.33 0.69
CA PHE A 233 -7.76 -1.59 0.33
C PHE A 233 -8.69 -1.50 1.54
N SER A 234 -8.32 -2.15 2.64
CA SER A 234 -9.16 -2.24 3.85
C SER A 234 -9.22 -0.93 4.64
N LEU A 235 -8.24 -0.05 4.45
CA LEU A 235 -8.21 1.33 4.94
C LEU A 235 -8.98 2.31 4.03
N GLY A 236 -9.47 1.87 2.87
CA GLY A 236 -10.19 2.70 1.89
C GLY A 236 -9.30 3.44 0.88
N GLU A 237 -7.98 3.38 1.01
CA GLU A 237 -7.00 4.15 0.21
C GLU A 237 -6.92 3.70 -1.27
N LEU A 238 -7.42 2.49 -1.61
CA LEU A 238 -7.54 2.01 -2.99
C LEU A 238 -8.96 2.18 -3.57
N GLY A 239 -9.90 2.72 -2.79
CA GLY A 239 -11.26 3.01 -3.20
C GLY A 239 -11.41 4.44 -3.70
N ARG A 240 -11.86 4.62 -4.95
CA ARG A 240 -12.07 5.97 -5.50
C ARG A 240 -13.46 6.51 -5.14
N GLU A 241 -13.67 6.84 -3.87
CA GLU A 241 -14.80 7.68 -3.50
C GLU A 241 -14.54 9.11 -3.99
N THR A 242 -15.20 9.48 -5.08
CA THR A 242 -15.22 10.86 -5.54
C THR A 242 -15.94 11.70 -4.49
N SER A 243 -15.21 12.59 -3.81
CA SER A 243 -15.74 13.61 -2.91
C SER A 243 -16.55 14.67 -3.68
N GLY A 244 -17.70 14.25 -4.21
CA GLY A 244 -18.68 15.13 -4.83
C GLY A 244 -19.37 15.97 -3.76
N GLN A 245 -18.90 17.19 -3.55
CA GLN A 245 -19.69 18.20 -2.87
C GLN A 245 -20.91 18.53 -3.75
N GLY A 246 -22.09 18.25 -3.20
CA GLY A 246 -23.39 18.49 -3.82
C GLY A 246 -24.44 18.60 -2.72
N SER A 247 -24.42 19.74 -2.01
CA SER A 247 -25.41 20.08 -1.00
C SER A 247 -26.73 20.50 -1.65
N ASP A 248 -27.82 19.95 -1.12
CA ASP A 248 -29.19 20.48 -1.13
C ASP A 248 -29.90 20.64 -2.49
N ASP A 249 -30.95 19.85 -2.72
CA ASP A 249 -32.28 20.36 -3.05
C ASP A 249 -33.32 19.21 -3.20
N GLY A 250 -34.56 19.46 -2.80
CA GLY A 250 -35.73 18.71 -3.31
C GLY A 250 -36.43 17.77 -2.33
N ALA A 251 -37.19 18.35 -1.40
CA ALA A 251 -38.23 17.61 -0.69
C ALA A 251 -39.43 17.25 -1.59
N ASP A 252 -40.12 16.18 -1.17
CA ASP A 252 -41.55 15.93 -1.34
C ASP A 252 -42.17 15.84 -2.75
N LYS A 253 -42.63 14.63 -3.10
CA LYS A 253 -43.90 14.46 -3.81
C LYS A 253 -44.49 13.06 -3.63
N ALA A 254 -45.46 12.96 -2.73
CA ALA A 254 -46.39 11.85 -2.70
C ALA A 254 -47.48 11.96 -3.79
N ASP A 255 -48.05 10.79 -4.11
CA ASP A 255 -49.48 10.55 -4.42
C ASP A 255 -49.98 10.52 -5.90
N LYS A 256 -50.62 9.37 -6.21
CA LYS A 256 -51.70 9.07 -7.20
C LYS A 256 -51.56 9.42 -8.70
N ALA A 257 -51.44 8.36 -9.52
CA ALA A 257 -52.52 7.76 -10.33
C ALA A 257 -51.95 6.55 -11.12
N GLY A 258 -52.67 5.48 -11.48
CA GLY A 258 -54.06 5.07 -11.23
C GLY A 258 -54.22 3.58 -11.58
N ALA A 259 -55.33 2.95 -11.18
CA ALA A 259 -55.53 1.50 -11.25
C ALA A 259 -56.22 1.00 -12.54
N SER A 260 -56.43 -0.33 -12.60
CA SER A 260 -57.09 -1.15 -13.64
C SER A 260 -56.19 -1.65 -14.79
N ALA A 261 -56.38 -2.86 -15.34
CA ALA A 261 -57.47 -3.82 -15.15
C ALA A 261 -56.99 -5.28 -15.00
N GLN A 262 -57.85 -6.11 -14.39
CA GLN A 262 -57.73 -7.57 -14.34
C GLN A 262 -58.19 -8.19 -15.68
N THR A 263 -57.62 -9.35 -16.04
CA THR A 263 -58.44 -10.47 -16.55
C THR A 263 -57.80 -11.79 -16.12
N ALA A 264 -58.62 -12.80 -15.83
CA ALA A 264 -58.21 -14.03 -15.17
C ALA A 264 -58.60 -15.28 -15.96
N SER A 265 -57.79 -16.34 -15.82
CA SER A 265 -58.15 -17.76 -15.96
C SER A 265 -57.02 -18.56 -15.29
N ALA A 266 -57.21 -19.32 -14.20
CA ALA A 266 -57.94 -20.61 -14.12
C ALA A 266 -57.46 -21.61 -15.19
N GLN A 267 -57.05 -22.86 -14.93
CA GLN A 267 -57.01 -23.73 -13.74
C GLN A 267 -55.87 -24.81 -13.99
N THR A 268 -55.56 -25.86 -13.20
CA THR A 268 -56.21 -26.62 -12.10
C THR A 268 -55.15 -27.44 -11.30
N VAL A 269 -55.47 -27.83 -10.05
CA VAL A 269 -55.44 -29.19 -9.41
C VAL A 269 -54.37 -30.21 -9.91
N SER A 270 -53.57 -30.94 -9.09
CA SER A 270 -53.83 -31.58 -7.77
C SER A 270 -52.57 -31.87 -6.93
N ALA A 271 -52.77 -31.99 -5.61
CA ALA A 271 -51.98 -32.82 -4.66
C ALA A 271 -52.93 -33.90 -4.06
N PRO A 272 -52.65 -34.63 -2.96
CA PRO A 272 -51.40 -35.00 -2.27
C PRO A 272 -51.30 -36.53 -1.94
N THR A 273 -50.23 -36.98 -1.26
CA THR A 273 -50.16 -37.98 -0.12
C THR A 273 -48.69 -38.42 0.06
N ALA A 274 -48.06 -38.73 1.20
CA ALA A 274 -48.30 -38.76 2.66
C ALA A 274 -47.90 -40.14 3.25
N LYS A 275 -47.22 -40.13 4.42
CA LYS A 275 -46.80 -41.28 5.29
C LYS A 275 -45.64 -42.17 4.79
N ALA A 276 -44.92 -42.95 5.62
CA ALA A 276 -44.54 -42.89 7.05
C ALA A 276 -43.57 -44.09 7.36
N GLU A 277 -43.11 -44.20 8.62
CA GLU A 277 -42.34 -45.32 9.24
C GLU A 277 -40.84 -45.41 8.83
N LYS A 278 -39.81 -45.56 9.70
CA LYS A 278 -39.59 -46.01 11.11
C LYS A 278 -39.03 -47.46 11.21
N ALA A 279 -38.14 -47.65 12.21
CA ALA A 279 -37.53 -48.92 12.69
C ALA A 279 -36.37 -49.50 11.85
N GLU A 280 -35.38 -50.25 12.39
CA GLU A 280 -34.73 -50.33 13.73
C GLU A 280 -33.54 -51.34 13.62
N ARG A 281 -32.51 -51.26 14.50
CA ARG A 281 -31.43 -52.28 14.71
C ARG A 281 -30.46 -52.50 13.53
N GLY A 282 -29.21 -52.91 13.70
CA GLY A 282 -28.27 -53.14 14.82
C GLY A 282 -26.91 -53.50 14.18
N GLY A 283 -25.74 -53.60 14.82
CA GLY A 283 -25.28 -53.52 16.20
C GLY A 283 -23.88 -54.16 16.30
N ARG A 284 -23.13 -53.89 17.39
CA ARG A 284 -21.94 -54.65 17.90
C ARG A 284 -20.64 -54.65 17.05
N GLU A 285 -19.51 -54.18 17.62
CA GLU A 285 -18.40 -54.96 18.26
C GLU A 285 -17.46 -55.62 17.22
N ASN A 286 -16.13 -55.78 17.37
CA ASN A 286 -15.16 -55.59 18.47
C ASN A 286 -13.71 -55.56 17.89
N GLY A 287 -12.69 -55.27 18.73
CA GLY A 287 -11.25 -55.50 18.45
C GLY A 287 -10.48 -54.23 18.02
N ALA A 288 -9.51 -53.65 18.74
CA ALA A 288 -8.48 -54.13 19.69
C ALA A 288 -7.18 -54.68 19.05
N GLU A 289 -6.06 -54.53 19.78
CA GLU A 289 -4.66 -54.81 19.40
C GLU A 289 -4.06 -53.75 18.44
N ALA A 290 -3.07 -52.90 18.78
CA ALA A 290 -1.91 -52.96 19.68
C ALA A 290 -0.77 -53.85 19.18
N GLU A 291 0.32 -53.23 18.67
CA GLU A 291 1.70 -53.56 19.02
C GLU A 291 2.70 -52.48 18.54
N GLN A 292 3.68 -52.20 19.42
CA GLN A 292 5.05 -51.70 19.21
C GLN A 292 5.28 -50.38 18.43
#